data_AF-A0A497AGR7-F1
#
_entry.id   AF-A0A497AGR7-F1
#
_cell.length_a   1.000
_cell.length_b   1.000
_cell.length_c   1.000
_cell.angle_alpha   90.00
_cell.angle_beta   90.00
_cell.angle_gamma   90.00
#
_symmetry.space_group_name_H-M   'P 1'
#
loop_
_entity.id
_entity.type
_entity.pdbx_description
1 polymer ?
#
loop_
_entity_poly.entity_id
_entity_poly.type
_entity_poly.pdbx_seq_one_letter_code
_entity_poly.pdbx_strand_id
1 'polypeptide(L)'
;MYLIHFDAPLGDLNNPRGQAQHYLGYADDLEARMEQHRTGNGSAIMAAVVERGISWSVVRTWAGGRSLERKLKDQHNAPRLCPICRTKRRL
;
A
#
# COMPACT_ATOMS: atom_id res chain seq x y z
N MET A 1 -11.88 -2.37 1.03
CA MET A 1 -10.62 -1.66 1.36
C MET A 1 -9.45 -2.64 1.38
N TYR A 2 -8.26 -2.23 0.94
CA TYR A 2 -7.05 -3.06 0.96
C TYR A 2 -5.80 -2.27 1.35
N LEU A 3 -4.81 -2.99 1.88
CA LEU A 3 -3.47 -2.52 2.19
C LEU A 3 -2.46 -3.35 1.42
N ILE A 4 -1.61 -2.67 0.67
CA ILE A 4 -0.45 -3.24 0.00
C ILE A 4 0.80 -2.90 0.82
N HIS A 5 1.70 -3.88 0.94
CA HIS A 5 3.08 -3.71 1.40
C HIS A 5 4.02 -3.75 0.19
N PHE A 6 4.97 -2.83 0.13
CA PHE A 6 6.07 -2.87 -0.82
C PHE A 6 7.29 -3.53 -0.17
N ASP A 7 7.93 -4.46 -0.88
CA ASP A 7 9.09 -5.18 -0.36
C ASP A 7 10.30 -4.26 -0.14
N ALA A 8 10.34 -3.15 -0.90
CA ALA A 8 11.26 -2.04 -0.69
C ALA A 8 10.51 -0.69 -0.61
N PRO A 9 10.98 0.27 0.21
CA PRO A 9 10.43 1.63 0.22
C PRO A 9 10.64 2.33 -1.13
N LEU A 10 9.59 3.00 -1.60
CA LEU A 10 9.59 3.90 -2.76
C LEU A 10 9.87 5.33 -2.28
N GLY A 11 10.71 6.08 -3.01
CA GLY A 11 10.99 7.50 -2.72
C GLY A 11 12.42 7.74 -2.23
N ASP A 12 12.62 8.74 -1.38
CA ASP A 12 13.90 9.11 -0.77
C ASP A 12 14.04 8.49 0.63
N LEU A 13 15.00 7.59 0.81
CA LEU A 13 15.21 6.88 2.07
C LEU A 13 15.77 7.78 3.18
N ASN A 14 16.38 8.91 2.81
CA ASN A 14 16.89 9.90 3.77
C ASN A 14 15.79 10.86 4.25
N ASN A 15 14.63 10.87 3.59
CA ASN A 15 13.48 11.69 3.95
C ASN A 15 12.28 10.79 4.31
N PRO A 16 12.01 10.55 5.61
CA PRO A 16 10.86 9.75 6.05
C PRO A 16 9.50 10.24 5.54
N ARG A 17 9.35 11.53 5.22
CA ARG A 17 8.13 12.11 4.66
C ARG A 17 8.09 12.06 3.13
N GLY A 18 9.23 11.79 2.49
CA GLY A 18 9.41 11.65 1.05
C GLY A 18 9.48 10.19 0.58
N GLN A 19 9.05 9.24 1.40
CA GLN A 19 9.00 7.82 1.04
C GLN A 19 7.67 7.16 1.41
N ALA A 20 7.38 6.05 0.74
CA ALA A 20 6.22 5.20 1.00
C ALA A 20 6.62 3.72 0.91
N GLN A 21 6.16 2.92 1.87
CA GLN A 21 6.31 1.45 1.84
C GLN A 21 4.94 0.74 1.82
N HIS A 22 3.87 1.52 1.78
CA HIS A 22 2.51 1.02 1.86
C HIS A 22 1.59 1.82 0.96
N TYR A 23 0.57 1.13 0.45
CA TYR A 23 -0.52 1.76 -0.29
C TYR A 23 -1.87 1.32 0.29
N LEU A 24 -2.72 2.30 0.60
CA LEU A 24 -4.11 2.07 1.01
C LEU A 24 -5.03 2.49 -0.12
N GLY A 25 -5.93 1.58 -0.50
CA GLY A 25 -6.91 1.84 -1.55
C GLY A 25 -8.23 1.14 -1.32
N TYR A 26 -9.25 1.64 -2.01
CA TYR A 26 -10.55 1.04 -2.15
C TYR A 26 -10.74 0.50 -3.58
N ALA A 27 -11.50 -0.58 -3.71
CA ALA A 27 -11.98 -1.10 -4.99
C ALA A 27 -13.24 -1.92 -4.75
N ASP A 28 -14.19 -1.82 -5.67
CA ASP A 28 -15.37 -2.70 -5.72
C ASP A 28 -14.99 -4.07 -6.30
N ASP A 29 -14.13 -4.09 -7.33
CA ASP A 29 -13.47 -5.27 -7.87
C ASP A 29 -11.97 -5.24 -7.52
N LEU A 30 -11.59 -6.05 -6.54
CA LEU A 30 -10.20 -6.08 -6.07
C LEU A 30 -9.26 -6.72 -7.10
N GLU A 31 -9.72 -7.74 -7.82
CA GLU A 31 -8.88 -8.50 -8.75
C GLU A 31 -8.51 -7.65 -9.97
N ALA A 32 -9.51 -7.03 -10.60
CA ALA A 32 -9.30 -6.09 -11.70
C ALA A 32 -8.39 -4.93 -11.25
N ARG A 33 -8.55 -4.46 -10.01
CA ARG A 33 -7.69 -3.42 -9.45
C ARG A 33 -6.25 -3.87 -9.25
N MET A 34 -6.01 -5.10 -8.83
CA MET A 34 -4.65 -5.63 -8.68
C MET A 34 -3.96 -5.74 -10.04
N GLU A 35 -4.69 -6.12 -11.09
CA GLU A 35 -4.12 -6.19 -12.43
C GLU A 35 -3.73 -4.81 -12.98
N GLN A 36 -4.57 -3.79 -12.74
CA GLN A 36 -4.21 -2.40 -13.03
C GLN A 36 -2.95 -1.97 -12.27
N HIS A 37 -2.81 -2.36 -11.00
CA HIS A 37 -1.60 -2.04 -10.23
C HIS A 37 -0.35 -2.78 -10.74
N ARG A 38 -0.48 -4.04 -11.17
CA ARG A 38 0.63 -4.82 -11.75
C ARG A 38 1.16 -4.21 -13.04
N THR A 39 0.27 -3.64 -13.84
CA THR A 39 0.63 -2.99 -15.12
C THR A 39 0.97 -1.51 -14.98
N GLY A 40 0.99 -0.97 -13.76
CA GLY A 40 1.30 0.44 -13.49
C GLY A 40 0.14 1.42 -13.80
N ASN A 41 -1.00 0.92 -14.27
CA ASN A 41 -2.16 1.73 -14.67
C ASN A 41 -3.15 2.03 -13.53
N GLY A 42 -2.89 1.55 -12.32
CA GLY A 42 -3.82 1.71 -11.20
C GLY A 42 -3.72 3.06 -10.48
N SER A 43 -2.52 3.56 -10.22
CA SER A 43 -2.27 4.87 -9.60
C SER A 43 -0.82 5.31 -9.80
N ALA A 44 -0.53 6.61 -9.70
CA ALA A 44 0.82 7.15 -9.92
C ALA A 44 1.91 6.50 -9.04
N ILE A 45 1.59 6.21 -7.77
CA ILE A 45 2.53 5.51 -6.88
C ILE A 45 2.77 4.06 -7.32
N MET A 46 1.74 3.36 -7.80
CA MET A 46 1.89 1.99 -8.31
C MET A 46 2.58 1.95 -9.66
N ALA A 47 2.40 2.98 -10.50
CA ALA A 47 3.19 3.18 -11.71
C ALA A 47 4.69 3.27 -11.37
N ALA A 48 5.04 4.09 -10.38
CA ALA A 48 6.43 4.24 -9.92
C ALA A 48 6.97 2.95 -9.25
N VAL A 49 6.14 2.18 -8.54
CA VAL A 49 6.52 0.86 -7.99
C VAL A 49 6.89 -0.10 -9.12
N VAL A 50 6.06 -0.16 -10.17
CA VAL A 50 6.31 -1.00 -11.35
C VAL A 50 7.57 -0.54 -12.09
N GLU A 51 7.70 0.76 -12.35
CA GLU A 51 8.87 1.36 -13.01
C GLU A 51 10.18 1.04 -12.28
N ARG A 52 10.17 1.04 -10.94
CA ARG A 52 11.34 0.69 -10.12
C ARG A 52 11.51 -0.81 -9.88
N GLY A 53 10.65 -1.66 -10.44
CA GLY A 53 10.72 -3.12 -10.25
C GLY A 53 10.48 -3.57 -8.79
N ILE A 54 9.78 -2.76 -8.00
CA ILE A 54 9.52 -3.07 -6.59
C ILE A 54 8.35 -4.06 -6.50
N SER A 55 8.63 -5.24 -5.95
CA SER A 55 7.60 -6.23 -5.64
C SER A 55 6.71 -5.79 -4.48
N TRP A 56 5.46 -6.26 -4.50
CA TRP A 56 4.45 -5.87 -3.53
C TRP A 56 3.41 -6.96 -3.32
N SER A 57 2.74 -6.91 -2.17
CA SER A 57 1.69 -7.88 -1.80
C SER A 57 0.51 -7.19 -1.13
N VAL A 58 -0.71 -7.65 -1.42
CA VAL A 58 -1.89 -7.31 -0.60
C VAL A 58 -1.76 -8.04 0.72
N VAL A 59 -1.56 -7.30 1.81
CA VAL A 59 -1.30 -7.88 3.14
C VAL A 59 -2.52 -7.84 4.05
N ARG A 60 -3.55 -7.06 3.69
CA ARG A 60 -4.80 -7.00 4.45
C ARG A 60 -5.94 -6.45 3.60
N THR A 61 -7.13 -6.95 3.85
CA THR A 61 -8.39 -6.42 3.34
C THR A 61 -9.36 -6.15 4.47
N TRP A 62 -10.30 -5.24 4.26
CA TRP A 62 -11.40 -4.94 5.18
C TRP A 62 -12.70 -4.80 4.41
N ALA A 63 -13.77 -5.34 5.00
CA ALA A 63 -15.14 -4.98 4.64
C ALA A 63 -15.38 -3.51 5.00
N GLY A 64 -15.83 -2.72 4.03
CA GLY A 64 -16.08 -1.29 4.20
C GLY A 64 -15.76 -0.47 2.95
N GLY A 65 -16.34 0.73 2.90
CA GLY A 65 -16.27 1.67 1.78
C GLY A 65 -15.27 2.83 1.95
N ARG A 66 -15.44 3.87 1.13
CA ARG A 66 -14.62 5.09 1.13
C ARG A 66 -14.50 5.79 2.49
N SER A 67 -15.51 5.70 3.35
CA SER A 67 -15.44 6.30 4.70
C SER A 67 -14.40 5.61 5.59
N LEU A 68 -14.29 4.28 5.49
CA LEU A 68 -13.25 3.52 6.18
C LEU A 68 -11.87 3.83 5.58
N GLU A 69 -11.80 3.98 4.25
CA GLU A 69 -10.57 4.42 3.57
C GLU A 69 -10.02 5.71 4.14
N ARG A 70 -10.86 6.76 4.18
CA ARG A 70 -10.50 8.07 4.69
C ARG A 70 -10.00 7.96 6.13
N LYS A 71 -10.78 7.32 7.00
CA LYS A 71 -10.42 7.12 8.41
C LYS A 71 -9.08 6.43 8.60
N LEU A 72 -8.74 5.42 7.78
CA LEU A 72 -7.45 4.72 7.88
C LEU A 72 -6.30 5.54 7.30
N LYS A 73 -6.53 6.28 6.22
CA LYS A 73 -5.52 7.19 5.64
C LYS A 73 -5.14 8.30 6.61
N ASP A 74 -6.12 8.92 7.25
CA ASP A 74 -5.93 10.05 8.16
C ASP A 74 -5.15 9.67 9.43
N GLN A 75 -5.10 8.37 9.78
CA GLN A 75 -4.30 7.90 10.92
C GLN A 75 -2.80 7.83 10.61
N HIS A 76 -2.39 7.85 9.33
CA HIS A 76 -0.99 7.72 8.89
C HIS A 76 -0.23 6.54 9.54
N ASN A 77 -0.94 5.47 9.89
CA ASN A 77 -0.41 4.38 10.71
C ASN A 77 -0.31 3.04 9.97
N ALA A 78 -0.22 3.07 8.64
CA ALA A 78 -0.16 1.88 7.78
C ALA A 78 0.84 0.80 8.27
N PRO A 79 2.06 1.11 8.78
CA PRO A 79 2.97 0.10 9.33
C PRO A 79 2.41 -0.69 10.52
N ARG A 80 1.50 -0.10 11.33
CA ARG A 80 0.82 -0.80 12.44
C ARG A 80 -0.32 -1.70 11.95
N LEU A 81 -0.88 -1.37 10.79
CA LEU A 81 -1.93 -2.15 10.13
C LEU A 81 -1.36 -3.30 9.28
N CYS A 82 -0.12 -3.16 8.82
CA CYS A 82 0.59 -4.18 8.04
C CYS A 82 1.04 -5.36 8.91
N PRO A 83 0.57 -6.60 8.67
CA PRO A 83 1.02 -7.76 9.43
C PRO A 83 2.52 -8.03 9.28
N ILE A 84 3.12 -7.78 8.11
CA ILE A 84 4.56 -7.96 7.86
C ILE A 84 5.37 -7.03 8.76
N CYS A 85 5.10 -5.72 8.71
CA CYS A 85 5.81 -4.73 9.53
C CYS A 85 5.55 -4.93 11.03
N ARG A 86 4.33 -5.31 11.41
CA ARG A 86 3.99 -5.59 12.81
C ARG A 86 4.79 -6.77 13.37
N THR A 87 5.00 -7.82 12.58
CA THR A 87 5.82 -8.97 12.98
C THR A 87 7.29 -8.58 13.11
N LYS A 88 7.85 -7.82 12.14
CA LYS A 88 9.23 -7.32 12.19
C LYS A 88 9.55 -6.46 13.42
N ARG A 89 8.56 -5.77 14.00
CA ARG A 89 8.72 -4.94 15.22
C ARG A 89 8.68 -5.72 16.54
N ARG A 90 8.28 -7.00 16.52
CA ARG A 90 8.17 -7.85 17.72
C ARG A 90 9.39 -8.73 17.95
N LEU A 91 10.28 -8.78 16.95
CA LEU A 91 11.59 -9.40 16.99
C LEU A 91 12.62 -8.30 17.28
#